data_AF-A0A0N0SYY8-F1
#
_entry.id   AF-A0A0N0SYY8-F1
#
_cell.length_a   1.000
_cell.length_b   1.000
_cell.length_c   1.000
_cell.angle_alpha   90.00
_cell.angle_beta   90.00
_cell.angle_gamma   90.00
#
_symmetry.space_group_name_H-M   'P 1'
#
loop_
_entity.id
_entity.type
_entity.pdbx_description
1 polymer ?
#
loop_
_entity_poly.entity_id
_entity_poly.type
_entity_poly.pdbx_seq_one_letter_code
_entity_poly.pdbx_strand_id
1 'polypeptide(L)'
;MRDVIARAISWVLSVLAPRRPGRHSAEHFAAQTAEPDPTPANPWSRPWTGPSSQEVRAIFKDEWAQRLPAVQRERLWASQFAALGVDYDFPTMGLGSVVTRKRVAA
;
A
#
# COMPACT_ATOMS: atom_id res chain seq x y z
N MET A 1 12.56 2.85 51.79
CA MET A 1 13.92 3.23 51.34
C MET A 1 13.96 3.51 49.83
N ARG A 2 13.46 2.58 48.99
CA ARG A 2 13.37 2.76 47.52
C ARG A 2 12.57 3.99 47.09
N ASP A 3 11.50 4.32 47.82
CA ASP A 3 10.65 5.47 47.50
C ASP A 3 11.34 6.81 47.74
N VAL A 4 12.20 6.89 48.76
CA VAL A 4 12.98 8.09 49.07
C VAL A 4 14.00 8.35 47.98
N ILE A 5 14.66 7.29 47.50
CA ILE A 5 15.61 7.34 46.38
C ILE A 5 14.88 7.78 45.09
N ALA A 6 13.74 7.17 44.77
CA ALA A 6 12.95 7.54 43.59
C ALA A 6 12.49 9.00 43.63
N ARG A 7 12.08 9.49 44.81
CA ARG A 7 11.64 10.87 44.99
C ARG A 7 12.80 11.86 44.86
N ALA A 8 13.98 11.53 45.41
CA ALA A 8 15.19 12.33 45.26
C ALA A 8 15.65 12.41 43.79
N ILE A 9 15.69 11.27 43.10
CA ILE A 9 16.05 11.21 41.66
C ILE A 9 15.06 12.03 40.82
N SER A 10 13.76 11.88 41.07
CA SER A 10 12.73 12.65 40.35
C SER A 10 12.89 14.15 40.58
N TRP A 11 13.24 14.58 41.80
CA TRP A 11 13.49 15.98 42.12
C TRP A 11 14.71 16.53 41.39
N VAL A 12 15.82 15.80 41.40
CA VAL A 12 17.05 16.19 40.69
C VAL A 12 16.81 16.26 39.18
N LEU A 13 16.13 15.26 38.59
CA LEU A 13 15.79 15.26 37.17
C LEU A 13 14.85 16.40 36.77
N SER A 14 13.96 16.80 37.67
CA SER A 14 13.03 17.91 37.47
C SER A 14 13.72 19.28 37.42
N VAL A 15 14.88 19.41 38.06
CA VAL A 15 15.69 20.64 38.08
C VAL A 15 16.71 20.66 36.93
N LEU A 16 17.33 19.51 36.62
CA LEU A 16 18.39 19.44 35.60
C LEU A 16 17.88 19.38 34.17
N ALA A 17 16.69 18.82 33.92
CA ALA A 17 16.17 18.70 32.57
C ALA A 17 15.16 19.83 32.29
N PRO A 18 15.36 20.68 31.26
CA PRO A 18 14.30 21.54 30.80
C PRO A 18 13.13 20.66 30.38
N ARG A 19 12.01 20.76 31.10
CA ARG A 19 10.76 20.06 30.80
C ARG A 19 10.16 20.64 29.53
N ARG A 20 10.76 20.30 28.38
CA ARG A 20 10.16 20.61 27.09
C ARG A 20 8.89 19.77 26.97
N PRO A 21 7.77 20.36 26.54
CA PRO A 21 6.58 19.61 26.23
C PRO A 21 6.95 18.47 25.28
N GLY A 22 6.72 17.22 25.73
CA GLY A 22 7.00 16.04 24.93
C GLY A 22 6.10 16.02 23.69
N ARG A 23 6.48 15.21 22.69
CA ARG A 23 5.73 15.07 21.43
C ARG A 23 4.26 14.63 21.60
N HIS A 24 3.90 14.15 22.79
CA HIS A 24 2.54 13.73 23.16
C HIS A 24 1.89 14.61 24.24
N SER A 25 2.49 15.76 24.56
CA SER A 25 1.90 16.72 25.50
C SER A 25 0.81 17.55 24.83
N ALA A 26 -0.20 17.95 25.60
CA ALA A 26 -1.29 18.80 25.11
C ALA A 26 -0.79 20.14 24.54
N GLU A 27 0.28 20.71 25.13
CA GLU A 27 0.94 21.93 24.65
C GLU A 27 1.54 21.76 23.24
N HIS A 28 2.10 20.58 22.94
CA HIS A 28 2.65 20.26 21.62
C HIS A 28 1.56 20.13 20.54
N PHE A 29 0.35 19.68 20.91
CA PHE A 29 -0.80 19.64 19.99
C PHE A 29 -1.45 21.02 19.82
N ALA A 30 -1.53 21.82 20.90
CA ALA A 30 -2.03 23.18 20.84
C ALA A 30 -1.17 24.06 19.91
N ALA A 31 0.15 23.90 19.96
CA ALA A 31 1.08 24.60 19.07
C ALA A 31 0.98 24.17 17.59
N GLN A 32 0.56 22.93 17.32
CA GLN A 32 0.36 22.41 15.95
C GLN A 32 -1.01 22.71 15.35
N THR A 33 -1.92 23.34 16.10
CA THR A 33 -3.27 23.67 15.60
C THR A 33 -3.27 24.90 14.67
N ALA A 34 -2.11 25.52 14.44
CA ALA A 34 -1.98 26.64 13.49
C ALA A 34 -1.95 26.13 12.04
N GLU A 35 -3.00 26.50 11.28
CA GLU A 35 -3.29 26.26 9.86
C GLU A 35 -3.03 24.85 9.28
N PRO A 36 -4.08 24.17 8.77
CA PRO A 36 -3.87 22.93 8.04
C PRO A 36 -3.16 23.24 6.72
N ASP A 37 -1.90 22.81 6.61
CA ASP A 37 -1.19 22.66 5.34
C ASP A 37 -2.08 21.87 4.36
N PRO A 38 -2.08 22.19 3.06
CA PRO A 38 -2.85 21.44 2.08
C PRO A 38 -2.41 19.97 2.15
N THR A 39 -3.35 19.11 2.54
CA THR A 39 -3.08 17.69 2.75
C THR A 39 -2.57 17.12 1.42
N PRO A 40 -1.37 16.51 1.38
CA PRO A 40 -0.88 15.92 0.15
C PRO A 40 -1.89 14.88 -0.34
N ALA A 41 -2.23 14.94 -1.63
CA ALA A 41 -3.21 14.05 -2.22
C ALA A 41 -2.81 12.60 -1.92
N ASN A 42 -3.59 11.93 -1.07
CA ASN A 42 -3.30 10.56 -0.68
C ASN A 42 -3.40 9.68 -1.94
N PRO A 43 -2.32 9.04 -2.41
CA PRO A 43 -2.37 8.19 -3.60
C PRO A 43 -3.34 7.01 -3.44
N TRP A 44 -3.69 6.65 -2.20
CA TRP A 44 -4.64 5.60 -1.85
C TRP A 44 -6.09 6.07 -1.67
N SER A 45 -6.36 7.37 -1.86
CA SER A 45 -7.74 7.90 -1.85
C SER A 45 -8.54 7.48 -3.08
N ARG A 46 -7.86 7.14 -4.18
CA ARG A 46 -8.51 6.69 -5.40
C ARG A 46 -8.94 5.22 -5.22
N PRO A 47 -10.22 4.89 -5.41
CA PRO A 47 -10.66 3.50 -5.39
C PRO A 47 -9.94 2.72 -6.50
N TRP A 48 -9.56 1.48 -6.19
CA TRP A 48 -8.87 0.59 -7.12
C TRP A 48 -9.71 0.39 -8.39
N THR A 49 -9.18 0.77 -9.55
CA THR A 49 -9.84 0.65 -10.86
C THR A 49 -9.54 -0.67 -11.55
N GLY A 50 -9.54 -1.78 -10.80
CA GLY A 50 -9.36 -3.12 -11.35
C GLY A 50 -10.69 -3.80 -11.67
N PRO A 51 -10.64 -4.96 -12.36
CA PRO A 51 -11.84 -5.74 -12.63
C PRO A 51 -12.48 -6.22 -11.32
N SER A 52 -13.81 -6.31 -11.34
CA SER A 52 -14.58 -6.83 -10.21
C SER A 52 -14.35 -8.32 -10.00
N SER A 53 -14.57 -8.80 -8.77
CA SER A 53 -14.48 -10.23 -8.46
C SER A 53 -15.48 -11.08 -9.25
N GLN A 54 -16.61 -10.51 -9.66
CA GLN A 54 -17.60 -11.17 -10.49
C GLN A 54 -17.09 -11.40 -11.91
N GLU A 55 -16.50 -10.37 -12.54
CA GLU A 55 -15.91 -10.46 -13.88
C GLU A 55 -14.78 -11.49 -13.92
N VAL A 56 -13.89 -11.47 -12.92
CA VAL A 56 -12.79 -12.43 -12.82
C VAL A 56 -13.30 -13.87 -12.67
N ARG A 57 -14.33 -14.09 -11.85
CA ARG A 57 -14.94 -15.42 -11.71
C ARG A 57 -15.60 -15.90 -12.99
N ALA A 58 -16.19 -15.01 -13.78
CA ALA A 58 -16.79 -15.39 -15.06
C ALA A 58 -15.75 -15.99 -16.01
N ILE A 59 -14.54 -15.43 -16.05
CA ILE A 59 -13.43 -15.92 -16.88
C ILE A 59 -13.02 -17.35 -16.47
N PHE A 60 -12.85 -17.60 -15.17
CA PHE A 60 -12.44 -18.94 -14.69
C PHE A 60 -13.56 -20.00 -14.75
N LYS A 61 -14.82 -19.57 -14.64
CA LYS A 61 -15.99 -20.45 -14.66
C LYS A 61 -16.57 -20.67 -16.06
N ASP A 62 -15.98 -20.09 -17.10
CA ASP A 62 -16.39 -20.35 -18.47
C ASP A 62 -16.28 -21.85 -18.78
N GLU A 63 -17.43 -22.48 -19.01
CA GLU A 63 -17.54 -23.91 -19.27
C GLU A 63 -16.76 -24.33 -20.52
N TRP A 64 -16.68 -23.45 -21.51
CA TRP A 64 -15.91 -23.74 -22.73
C TRP A 64 -14.41 -23.76 -22.43
N ALA A 65 -13.92 -22.77 -21.69
CA ALA A 65 -12.53 -22.71 -21.25
C ALA A 65 -12.13 -23.95 -20.41
N GLN A 66 -13.04 -24.44 -19.57
CA GLN A 66 -12.77 -25.63 -18.74
C GLN A 66 -12.60 -26.92 -19.55
N ARG A 67 -13.21 -27.02 -20.74
CA ARG A 67 -13.06 -28.17 -21.65
C ARG A 67 -11.74 -28.16 -22.42
N LEU A 68 -11.02 -27.03 -22.43
CA LEU A 68 -9.75 -26.92 -23.14
C LEU A 68 -8.61 -27.66 -22.39
N PRO A 69 -7.61 -28.18 -23.13
CA PRO A 69 -6.34 -28.61 -22.55
C PRO A 69 -5.71 -27.49 -21.72
N ALA A 70 -5.02 -27.86 -20.63
CA ALA A 70 -4.47 -26.90 -19.66
C ALA A 70 -3.71 -25.73 -20.32
N VAL A 71 -2.79 -26.01 -21.23
CA VAL A 71 -2.00 -24.96 -21.91
C VAL A 71 -2.87 -24.00 -22.73
N GLN A 72 -3.91 -24.48 -23.39
CA GLN A 72 -4.80 -23.63 -24.20
C GLN A 72 -5.72 -22.78 -23.32
N ARG A 73 -6.21 -23.38 -22.23
CA ARG A 73 -7.02 -22.70 -21.23
C ARG A 73 -6.27 -21.53 -20.59
N GLU A 74 -5.02 -21.76 -20.21
CA GLU A 74 -4.19 -20.73 -19.61
C GLU A 74 -3.90 -19.57 -20.58
N ARG A 75 -3.64 -19.87 -21.86
CA ARG A 75 -3.47 -18.85 -22.90
C ARG A 75 -4.73 -18.04 -23.13
N LEU A 76 -5.90 -18.68 -23.04
CA LEU A 76 -7.19 -18.01 -23.13
C LEU A 76 -7.44 -17.11 -21.92
N TRP A 77 -7.13 -17.57 -20.71
CA TRP A 77 -7.24 -16.72 -19.53
C TRP A 77 -6.30 -15.51 -19.63
N ALA A 78 -5.06 -15.73 -20.07
CA ALA A 78 -4.11 -14.64 -20.29
C ALA A 78 -4.64 -13.58 -21.26
N SER A 79 -5.25 -13.99 -22.38
CA SER A 79 -5.82 -13.04 -23.34
C SER A 79 -7.02 -12.27 -22.77
N GLN A 80 -7.88 -12.93 -22.00
CA GLN A 80 -9.04 -12.31 -21.36
C GLN A 80 -8.62 -11.28 -20.29
N PHE A 81 -7.62 -11.61 -19.47
CA PHE A 81 -7.07 -10.65 -18.49
C PHE A 81 -6.34 -9.49 -19.15
N ALA A 82 -5.59 -9.74 -20.23
CA ALA A 82 -4.94 -8.67 -21.00
C ALA A 82 -5.97 -7.69 -21.59
N ALA A 83 -7.14 -8.18 -22.03
CA ALA A 83 -8.24 -7.33 -22.50
C ALA A 83 -8.84 -6.46 -21.36
N LEU A 84 -8.75 -6.92 -20.11
CA LEU A 84 -9.12 -6.14 -18.92
C LEU A 84 -7.99 -5.20 -18.43
N GLY A 85 -6.86 -5.17 -19.12
CA GLY A 85 -5.68 -4.39 -18.70
C GLY A 85 -4.98 -4.95 -17.46
N VAL A 86 -5.21 -6.22 -17.15
CA VAL A 86 -4.57 -6.92 -16.03
C VAL A 86 -3.53 -7.90 -16.57
N ASP A 87 -2.32 -7.81 -16.05
CA ASP A 87 -1.27 -8.80 -16.34
C ASP A 87 -1.62 -10.11 -15.64
N TYR A 88 -1.83 -11.17 -16.43
CA TYR A 88 -2.03 -12.53 -15.94
C TYR A 88 -0.76 -13.34 -16.09
N ASP A 89 -0.21 -13.77 -14.96
CA ASP A 89 1.15 -14.30 -14.87
C ASP A 89 1.16 -15.84 -15.05
N PHE A 90 0.85 -16.34 -16.25
CA PHE A 90 0.97 -17.77 -16.59
C PHE A 90 0.87 -18.08 -18.11
N PRO A 91 1.72 -18.95 -18.68
CA PRO A 91 3.17 -18.96 -18.65
C PRO A 91 3.69 -18.27 -19.93
N THR A 92 3.58 -16.95 -20.02
CA THR A 92 4.22 -16.20 -21.11
C THR A 92 4.69 -14.86 -20.57
N MET A 93 6.01 -14.79 -20.34
CA MET A 93 6.86 -13.60 -20.29
C MET A 93 6.10 -12.29 -19.98
N GLY A 94 6.19 -11.81 -18.74
CA GLY A 94 5.48 -10.60 -18.30
C GLY A 94 5.57 -9.46 -19.31
N LEU A 95 4.42 -8.93 -19.72
CA LEU A 95 4.29 -7.91 -20.78
C LEU A 95 5.11 -6.65 -20.49
N GLY A 96 5.37 -6.35 -19.21
CA GLY A 96 6.28 -5.29 -18.78
C GLY A 96 7.71 -5.43 -19.33
N SER A 97 8.18 -6.65 -19.60
CA SER A 97 9.50 -6.89 -20.21
C SER A 97 9.58 -6.48 -21.68
N VAL A 98 8.46 -6.53 -22.41
CA VAL A 98 8.38 -6.13 -23.83
C VAL A 98 8.27 -4.61 -23.97
N VAL A 99 7.51 -3.95 -23.08
CA VAL A 99 7.33 -2.49 -23.10
C VAL A 99 8.62 -1.75 -22.67
N THR A 100 9.38 -2.32 -21.74
CA THR A 100 10.62 -1.70 -21.24
C THR A 100 11.72 -1.61 -22.32
N ARG A 101 11.79 -2.58 -23.25
CA ARG A 101 12.78 -2.52 -24.35
C ARG A 101 12.60 -1.35 -25.31
N LYS A 102 11.38 -0.84 -25.49
CA LYS A 102 11.15 0.30 -26.40
C LYS A 102 11.60 1.66 -25.83
N ARG A 103 11.70 1.80 -24.50
CA ARG A 103 12.09 3.07 -23.86
C ARG A 103 13.60 3.22 -23.65
N VAL A 104 14.37 2.13 -23.71
CA VAL A 104 15.84 2.17 -23.53
C VAL A 104 16.58 2.35 -24.87
N ALA A 105 15.89 2.19 -26.00
CA ALA A 105 16.46 2.30 -27.34
C ALA A 105 16.05 3.58 -28.10
N ALA A 106 15.46 4.57 -27.41
CA ALA A 106 15.08 5.86 -27.97
C ALA A 106 15.90 6.98 -27.33
#